data_AF-A0A4Z0J6D0-F1
#
_entry.id   AF-A0A4Z0J6D0-F1
#
_cell.length_a   1.000
_cell.length_b   1.000
_cell.length_c   1.000
_cell.angle_alpha   90.00
_cell.angle_beta   90.00
_cell.angle_gamma   90.00
#
_symmetry.space_group_name_H-M   'P 1'
#
loop_
_entity.id
_entity.type
_entity.pdbx_description
1 polymer ?
#
loop_
_entity_poly.entity_id
_entity_poly.type
_entity_poly.pdbx_seq_one_letter_code
_entity_poly.pdbx_strand_id
1 'polypeptide(L)'
;MKKWQRWAVRGIALTAGCVGLFWGSNAVTASANAINNYIANQHYATPTITKNIWSGFPKNSYRNGKPEGVVVHETANPNSTIYNEITYMKNHYGNAFVHTFVDANHIINIANTKYLCWGAGPIANARYVQFEQVEVHSKAAFASELNNAAYYTAYILKQYGLTPKRNSTILSHHDVSLNLGGTNHTDPDGYWKSNASAYFGTTYTMTDFVNLVKTQYADLGGTTTDTDTDASTDHTPATPKKTVKYNHGGNNETAKLANNYTKWTVYNHVKGTSGAYKIGWGRLSADHRGAKVYVDSRGVKKGGWSGTWYRIRFSKNSTAKYWVYSKVLKFPKVTYSDASGNYTLNTATNYTLYNHVLNSNYLSKTTGHTTDFPAGTKVTVNKAGYKASDGSNWYRIILNDKPYWIQAAGLNGNA
;
A
#
# COMPACT_ATOMS: atom_id res chain seq x y z
N MET A 1 -15.77 -55.28 -48.72
CA MET A 1 -16.44 -55.08 -47.41
C MET A 1 -17.28 -53.79 -47.46
N LYS A 2 -18.09 -53.49 -46.42
CA LYS A 2 -19.12 -52.42 -46.38
C LYS A 2 -18.53 -51.03 -46.79
N LYS A 3 -19.07 -50.18 -47.69
CA LYS A 3 -20.43 -49.56 -47.82
C LYS A 3 -20.80 -48.73 -46.57
N TRP A 4 -21.30 -47.48 -46.56
CA TRP A 4 -22.21 -46.67 -47.43
C TRP A 4 -21.95 -45.14 -47.18
N GLN A 5 -22.43 -44.09 -47.89
CA GLN A 5 -22.99 -43.86 -49.25
C GLN A 5 -22.76 -42.38 -49.71
N ARG A 6 -23.69 -41.45 -49.42
CA ARG A 6 -23.82 -39.99 -49.80
C ARG A 6 -24.56 -39.27 -48.64
N TRP A 7 -24.85 -37.96 -48.52
CA TRP A 7 -25.46 -36.88 -49.34
C TRP A 7 -24.94 -35.52 -48.79
N ALA A 8 -24.72 -34.40 -49.49
CA ALA A 8 -25.48 -33.64 -50.51
C ALA A 8 -26.59 -32.69 -49.97
N VAL A 9 -26.24 -31.43 -49.65
CA VAL A 9 -27.14 -30.24 -49.56
C VAL A 9 -26.41 -28.99 -50.11
N ARG A 10 -27.16 -28.02 -50.66
CA ARG A 10 -26.66 -26.75 -51.24
C ARG A 10 -26.75 -25.58 -50.24
N GLY A 11 -25.86 -24.58 -50.34
CA GLY A 11 -26.01 -23.30 -49.64
C GLY A 11 -25.08 -22.22 -50.20
N ILE A 12 -25.64 -21.08 -50.63
CA ILE A 12 -24.90 -19.94 -51.19
C ILE A 12 -24.90 -18.79 -50.18
N ALA A 13 -23.71 -18.23 -49.91
CA ALA A 13 -23.57 -16.86 -49.43
C ALA A 13 -22.18 -16.31 -49.79
N LEU A 14 -22.14 -15.34 -50.70
CA LEU A 14 -20.99 -14.47 -50.92
C LEU A 14 -21.20 -13.21 -50.08
N THR A 15 -20.33 -12.96 -49.11
CA THR A 15 -20.18 -11.64 -48.48
C THR A 15 -18.69 -11.32 -48.34
N ALA A 16 -18.27 -10.18 -48.89
CA ALA A 16 -16.90 -9.72 -48.76
C ALA A 16 -16.61 -9.27 -47.33
N GLY A 17 -15.47 -9.69 -46.79
CA GLY A 17 -15.03 -9.36 -45.43
C GLY A 17 -13.51 -9.27 -45.38
N CYS A 18 -13.00 -8.03 -45.49
CA CYS A 18 -11.64 -7.54 -45.30
C CYS A 18 -10.53 -8.59 -45.06
N VAL A 19 -9.53 -8.65 -45.96
CA VAL A 19 -8.25 -9.33 -45.72
C VAL A 19 -7.47 -8.57 -44.63
N GLY A 20 -7.78 -8.87 -43.37
CA GLY A 20 -7.04 -8.38 -42.22
C GLY A 20 -5.70 -9.12 -42.11
N LEU A 21 -4.62 -8.47 -42.52
CA LEU A 21 -3.24 -8.89 -42.25
C LEU A 21 -2.95 -8.79 -40.74
N PHE A 22 -3.46 -9.74 -39.98
CA PHE A 22 -3.09 -9.92 -38.57
C PHE A 22 -1.67 -10.49 -38.48
N TRP A 23 -0.69 -9.61 -38.63
CA TRP A 23 0.60 -9.80 -37.97
C TRP A 23 0.35 -9.84 -36.47
N GLY A 24 0.27 -11.06 -35.93
CA GLY A 24 0.23 -11.34 -34.51
C GLY A 24 1.55 -10.96 -33.86
N SER A 25 1.79 -9.66 -33.68
CA SER A 25 2.85 -9.17 -32.82
C SER A 25 2.54 -9.61 -31.39
N ASN A 26 3.15 -10.72 -30.97
CA ASN A 26 3.30 -11.05 -29.56
C ASN A 26 4.12 -9.94 -28.91
N ALA A 27 3.43 -8.88 -28.49
CA ALA A 27 4.00 -7.77 -27.76
C ALA A 27 4.44 -8.27 -26.39
N VAL A 28 5.66 -8.82 -26.33
CA VAL A 28 6.37 -9.06 -25.09
C VAL A 28 6.53 -7.71 -24.41
N THR A 29 5.71 -7.44 -23.39
CA THR A 29 5.72 -6.17 -22.66
C THR A 29 7.10 -6.00 -22.01
N ALA A 30 7.97 -5.24 -22.68
CA ALA A 30 9.36 -5.07 -22.28
C ALA A 30 9.43 -4.58 -20.83
N SER A 31 10.28 -5.21 -20.03
CA SER A 31 10.34 -4.90 -18.62
C SER A 31 11.02 -3.54 -18.42
N ALA A 32 10.48 -2.71 -17.55
CA ALA A 32 11.07 -1.40 -17.25
C ALA A 32 12.46 -1.50 -16.58
N ASN A 33 12.84 -2.69 -16.08
CA ASN A 33 14.07 -2.91 -15.34
C ASN A 33 15.18 -3.56 -16.18
N ALA A 34 16.39 -3.03 -16.08
CA ALA A 34 17.58 -3.54 -16.78
C ALA A 34 17.92 -5.00 -16.42
N ILE A 35 17.64 -5.45 -15.19
CA ILE A 35 17.88 -6.83 -14.75
C ILE A 35 16.92 -7.80 -15.45
N ASN A 36 15.64 -7.45 -15.55
CA ASN A 36 14.66 -8.27 -16.24
C ASN A 36 14.94 -8.36 -17.76
N ASN A 37 15.41 -7.27 -18.36
CA ASN A 37 15.83 -7.29 -19.78
C ASN A 37 17.10 -8.11 -19.97
N TYR A 38 18.04 -8.10 -19.02
CA TYR A 38 19.18 -9.01 -19.02
C TYR A 38 18.76 -10.48 -18.91
N ILE A 39 17.83 -10.81 -18.00
CA ILE A 39 17.26 -12.15 -17.80
C ILE A 39 16.59 -12.66 -19.08
N ALA A 40 15.73 -11.84 -19.72
CA ALA A 40 15.09 -12.19 -20.98
C ALA A 40 16.11 -12.52 -22.08
N ASN A 41 17.20 -11.74 -22.15
CA ASN A 41 18.30 -11.94 -23.11
C ASN A 41 19.24 -13.12 -22.77
N GLN A 42 19.12 -13.77 -21.61
CA GLN A 42 19.91 -14.99 -21.32
C GLN A 42 19.31 -16.25 -21.95
N HIS A 43 18.04 -16.22 -22.40
CA HIS A 43 17.32 -17.39 -22.92
C HIS A 43 17.40 -18.62 -22.00
N TYR A 44 17.27 -18.41 -20.69
CA TYR A 44 17.28 -19.48 -19.68
C TYR A 44 16.28 -20.59 -20.03
N ALA A 45 16.71 -21.85 -19.91
CA ALA A 45 15.81 -22.99 -19.96
C ALA A 45 14.80 -22.94 -18.80
N THR A 46 13.60 -23.50 -19.01
CA THR A 46 12.53 -23.55 -17.99
C THR A 46 13.04 -24.18 -16.69
N PRO A 47 13.04 -23.48 -15.55
CA PRO A 47 13.61 -24.00 -14.32
C PRO A 47 12.92 -25.27 -13.81
N THR A 48 13.69 -26.19 -13.25
CA THR A 48 13.19 -27.46 -12.70
C THR A 48 12.97 -27.35 -11.18
N ILE A 49 11.83 -27.84 -10.70
CA ILE A 49 11.46 -27.84 -9.28
C ILE A 49 11.71 -29.23 -8.69
N THR A 50 12.78 -29.37 -7.92
CA THR A 50 13.15 -30.59 -7.20
C THR A 50 12.28 -30.73 -5.95
N LYS A 51 11.53 -31.84 -5.82
CA LYS A 51 10.55 -32.06 -4.74
C LYS A 51 11.07 -33.03 -3.68
N ASN A 52 11.96 -32.54 -2.82
CA ASN A 52 12.58 -33.28 -1.72
C ASN A 52 11.78 -33.12 -0.41
N ILE A 53 10.48 -33.46 -0.45
CA ILE A 53 9.55 -33.22 0.68
C ILE A 53 9.96 -34.03 1.92
N TRP A 54 10.35 -33.34 2.99
CA TRP A 54 10.66 -33.99 4.26
C TRP A 54 9.39 -34.26 5.07
N SER A 55 9.29 -35.47 5.61
CA SER A 55 8.11 -35.95 6.36
C SER A 55 7.97 -35.35 7.76
N GLY A 56 9.04 -34.80 8.33
CA GLY A 56 9.08 -34.26 9.70
C GLY A 56 8.39 -32.91 9.89
N PHE A 57 8.11 -32.15 8.81
CA PHE A 57 7.41 -30.87 8.93
C PHE A 57 5.91 -31.06 9.27
N PRO A 58 5.33 -30.22 10.15
CA PRO A 58 3.94 -30.31 10.55
C PRO A 58 2.98 -29.93 9.42
N LYS A 59 1.88 -30.68 9.29
CA LYS A 59 0.93 -30.59 8.15
C LYS A 59 -0.35 -29.86 8.56
N ASN A 60 -0.20 -28.59 8.93
CA ASN A 60 -1.30 -27.74 9.36
C ASN A 60 -2.03 -27.10 8.16
N SER A 61 -3.37 -27.05 8.21
CA SER A 61 -4.16 -26.44 7.13
C SER A 61 -4.04 -24.92 7.08
N TYR A 62 -4.01 -24.34 5.87
CA TYR A 62 -4.28 -22.91 5.67
C TYR A 62 -5.67 -22.53 6.19
N ARG A 63 -5.86 -21.26 6.57
CA ARG A 63 -7.14 -20.77 7.13
C ARG A 63 -8.36 -20.99 6.23
N ASN A 64 -8.14 -21.11 4.93
CA ASN A 64 -9.15 -21.33 3.89
C ASN A 64 -8.91 -22.66 3.12
N GLY A 65 -8.20 -23.62 3.72
CA GLY A 65 -7.88 -24.93 3.14
C GLY A 65 -6.87 -24.93 1.98
N LYS A 66 -6.54 -23.76 1.42
CA LYS A 66 -5.53 -23.56 0.36
C LYS A 66 -4.78 -22.23 0.56
N PRO A 67 -3.59 -22.04 -0.02
CA PRO A 67 -2.89 -20.76 -0.02
C PRO A 67 -3.61 -19.70 -0.87
N GLU A 68 -3.30 -18.45 -0.57
CA GLU A 68 -3.83 -17.22 -1.18
C GLU A 68 -2.76 -16.46 -1.99
N GLY A 69 -1.55 -17.01 -2.10
CA GLY A 69 -0.40 -16.35 -2.71
C GLY A 69 0.96 -16.85 -2.19
N VAL A 70 2.00 -16.08 -2.47
CA VAL A 70 3.41 -16.36 -2.16
C VAL A 70 4.05 -15.18 -1.41
N VAL A 71 4.88 -15.49 -0.41
CA VAL A 71 5.84 -14.56 0.21
C VAL A 71 7.26 -14.90 -0.26
N VAL A 72 7.99 -13.85 -0.68
CA VAL A 72 9.42 -13.89 -1.00
C VAL A 72 10.23 -13.47 0.23
N HIS A 73 11.27 -14.24 0.53
CA HIS A 73 12.20 -14.04 1.64
C HIS A 73 13.67 -14.08 1.16
N GLU A 74 14.61 -13.68 2.02
CA GLU A 74 16.04 -13.94 1.85
C GLU A 74 16.66 -14.50 3.15
N THR A 75 17.69 -15.35 3.03
CA THR A 75 18.26 -16.07 4.19
C THR A 75 19.03 -15.18 5.18
N ALA A 76 19.30 -13.93 4.81
CA ALA A 76 20.17 -12.98 5.52
C ALA A 76 21.54 -13.57 5.90
N ASN A 77 22.04 -14.52 5.11
CA ASN A 77 23.24 -15.31 5.37
C ASN A 77 24.15 -15.38 4.13
N PRO A 78 25.08 -14.43 3.95
CA PRO A 78 25.96 -14.35 2.77
C PRO A 78 27.09 -15.40 2.75
N ASN A 79 27.00 -16.47 3.55
CA ASN A 79 27.99 -17.56 3.60
C ASN A 79 27.38 -18.97 3.51
N SER A 80 26.06 -19.08 3.38
CA SER A 80 25.37 -20.38 3.30
C SER A 80 25.20 -20.89 1.88
N THR A 81 25.31 -22.21 1.67
CA THR A 81 24.70 -22.86 0.51
C THR A 81 23.25 -23.26 0.80
N ILE A 82 22.48 -23.52 -0.26
CA ILE A 82 21.11 -24.05 -0.15
C ILE A 82 21.03 -25.32 0.71
N TYR A 83 22.08 -26.16 0.71
CA TYR A 83 22.12 -27.37 1.52
C TYR A 83 22.43 -27.10 3.00
N ASN A 84 23.18 -26.03 3.32
CA ASN A 84 23.36 -25.59 4.70
C ASN A 84 22.03 -25.13 5.29
N GLU A 85 21.29 -24.27 4.58
CA GLU A 85 20.01 -23.74 5.04
C GLU A 85 18.93 -24.82 5.15
N ILE A 86 18.80 -25.71 4.16
CA ILE A 86 17.87 -26.86 4.24
C ILE A 86 18.21 -27.74 5.46
N THR A 87 19.50 -27.94 5.77
CA THR A 87 19.93 -28.76 6.91
C THR A 87 19.67 -28.05 8.24
N TYR A 88 20.03 -26.77 8.34
CA TYR A 88 19.80 -25.95 9.52
C TYR A 88 18.31 -25.84 9.84
N MET A 89 17.48 -25.52 8.84
CA MET A 89 16.04 -25.36 8.99
C MET A 89 15.33 -26.68 9.35
N LYS A 90 15.79 -27.84 8.84
CA LYS A 90 15.27 -29.15 9.29
C LYS A 90 15.59 -29.44 10.75
N ASN A 91 16.77 -29.03 11.23
CA ASN A 91 17.17 -29.22 12.63
C ASN A 91 16.47 -28.24 13.59
N HIS A 92 16.04 -27.06 13.10
CA HIS A 92 15.44 -25.99 13.91
C HIS A 92 13.98 -25.65 13.54
N TYR A 93 13.27 -26.57 12.87
CA TYR A 93 11.94 -26.30 12.28
C TYR A 93 10.87 -25.84 13.28
N GLY A 94 11.06 -26.14 14.58
CA GLY A 94 10.20 -25.67 15.67
C GLY A 94 10.21 -24.14 15.87
N ASN A 95 11.26 -23.47 15.40
CA ASN A 95 11.36 -22.01 15.42
C ASN A 95 10.76 -21.40 14.14
N ALA A 96 11.21 -21.87 12.97
CA ALA A 96 10.76 -21.41 11.67
C ALA A 96 10.98 -22.48 10.60
N PHE A 97 10.11 -22.52 9.58
CA PHE A 97 10.39 -23.24 8.34
C PHE A 97 9.64 -22.65 7.13
N VAL A 98 10.21 -22.79 5.94
CA VAL A 98 9.60 -22.41 4.65
C VAL A 98 9.26 -23.63 3.79
N HIS A 99 8.65 -23.41 2.63
CA HIS A 99 8.30 -24.51 1.71
C HIS A 99 9.45 -24.93 0.81
N THR A 100 10.28 -23.97 0.40
CA THR A 100 11.20 -24.09 -0.72
C THR A 100 12.39 -23.15 -0.51
N PHE A 101 13.57 -23.59 -0.92
CA PHE A 101 14.72 -22.70 -1.11
C PHE A 101 14.99 -22.55 -2.61
N VAL A 102 15.50 -21.37 -2.99
CA VAL A 102 15.92 -21.02 -4.34
C VAL A 102 17.36 -20.54 -4.29
N ASP A 103 18.18 -20.96 -5.25
CA ASP A 103 19.47 -20.35 -5.56
C ASP A 103 19.60 -20.14 -7.09
N ALA A 104 20.78 -19.75 -7.57
CA ALA A 104 21.04 -19.52 -8.99
C ALA A 104 20.81 -20.75 -9.90
N ASN A 105 20.92 -21.97 -9.37
CA ASN A 105 20.89 -23.24 -10.11
C ASN A 105 19.70 -24.12 -9.73
N HIS A 106 19.11 -23.93 -8.56
CA HIS A 106 18.15 -24.86 -7.95
C HIS A 106 16.86 -24.20 -7.47
N ILE A 107 15.75 -24.94 -7.57
CA ILE A 107 14.52 -24.70 -6.81
C ILE A 107 14.21 -26.00 -6.05
N ILE A 108 14.44 -26.02 -4.74
CA ILE A 108 14.29 -27.23 -3.92
C ILE A 108 13.10 -27.07 -2.97
N ASN A 109 11.95 -27.66 -3.37
CA ASN A 109 10.74 -27.71 -2.57
C ASN A 109 10.81 -28.86 -1.56
N ILE A 110 10.76 -28.52 -0.27
CA ILE A 110 11.02 -29.41 0.87
C ILE A 110 9.86 -29.56 1.86
N ALA A 111 8.86 -28.67 1.81
CA ALA A 111 7.60 -28.85 2.54
C ALA A 111 6.39 -28.73 1.59
N ASN A 112 5.34 -29.50 1.90
CA ASN A 112 4.20 -29.67 1.01
C ASN A 112 3.27 -28.45 1.03
N THR A 113 3.21 -27.72 -0.09
CA THR A 113 2.46 -26.46 -0.28
C THR A 113 0.93 -26.56 -0.13
N LYS A 114 0.36 -27.75 0.10
CA LYS A 114 -1.03 -27.93 0.56
C LYS A 114 -1.23 -27.54 2.05
N TYR A 115 -0.16 -27.47 2.82
CA TYR A 115 -0.15 -27.12 4.24
C TYR A 115 0.64 -25.83 4.46
N LEU A 116 0.45 -25.15 5.59
CA LEU A 116 1.21 -23.95 5.94
C LEU A 116 2.61 -24.25 6.44
N CYS A 117 3.49 -23.25 6.36
CA CYS A 117 4.81 -23.22 6.97
C CYS A 117 4.92 -22.07 7.99
N TRP A 118 6.09 -21.90 8.60
CA TRP A 118 6.34 -20.98 9.73
C TRP A 118 7.46 -19.95 9.48
N GLY A 119 7.51 -19.25 8.33
CA GLY A 119 8.53 -18.24 8.03
C GLY A 119 8.09 -16.78 8.26
N ALA A 120 6.87 -16.42 7.84
CA ALA A 120 6.41 -15.02 7.77
C ALA A 120 5.53 -14.53 8.95
N GLY A 121 5.60 -15.20 10.10
CA GLY A 121 4.73 -14.92 11.25
C GLY A 121 3.25 -15.34 11.06
N PRO A 122 2.46 -15.45 12.14
CA PRO A 122 1.21 -16.24 12.16
C PRO A 122 0.14 -15.78 11.16
N ILE A 123 0.09 -14.48 10.82
CA ILE A 123 -0.92 -13.92 9.91
C ILE A 123 -0.65 -14.26 8.44
N ALA A 124 0.62 -14.40 8.04
CA ALA A 124 1.00 -14.82 6.69
C ALA A 124 1.20 -16.34 6.57
N ASN A 125 1.67 -16.99 7.63
CA ASN A 125 1.74 -18.46 7.73
C ASN A 125 0.39 -19.09 7.41
N ALA A 126 -0.70 -18.61 8.02
CA ALA A 126 -2.05 -19.12 7.77
C ALA A 126 -2.62 -18.83 6.34
N ARG A 127 -1.83 -18.22 5.44
CA ARG A 127 -2.29 -17.69 4.14
C ARG A 127 -1.44 -18.04 2.93
N TYR A 128 -0.12 -18.16 3.06
CA TYR A 128 0.77 -18.09 1.89
C TYR A 128 1.79 -19.24 1.83
N VAL A 129 2.12 -19.64 0.61
CA VAL A 129 3.38 -20.35 0.33
C VAL A 129 4.53 -19.37 0.56
N GLN A 130 5.69 -19.85 1.00
CA GLN A 130 6.84 -19.03 1.39
C GLN A 130 8.10 -19.73 0.90
N PHE A 131 9.03 -18.98 0.31
CA PHE A 131 10.33 -19.49 -0.13
C PHE A 131 11.45 -18.51 0.19
N GLU A 132 12.64 -19.06 0.42
CA GLU A 132 13.86 -18.33 0.72
C GLU A 132 14.75 -18.20 -0.52
N GLN A 133 15.34 -17.01 -0.70
CA GLN A 133 16.47 -16.75 -1.59
C GLN A 133 17.79 -16.90 -0.82
N VAL A 134 18.68 -17.76 -1.32
CA VAL A 134 20.01 -17.99 -0.74
C VAL A 134 20.98 -16.99 -1.35
N GLU A 135 21.54 -16.09 -0.54
CA GLU A 135 22.37 -14.99 -1.04
C GLU A 135 23.48 -15.44 -2.01
N VAL A 136 23.48 -14.94 -3.25
CA VAL A 136 24.48 -15.28 -4.28
C VAL A 136 25.40 -14.12 -4.63
N HIS A 137 26.64 -14.45 -5.02
CA HIS A 137 27.76 -13.50 -5.08
C HIS A 137 28.25 -13.18 -6.51
N SER A 138 27.39 -13.28 -7.54
CA SER A 138 27.75 -12.83 -8.89
C SER A 138 26.56 -12.32 -9.70
N LYS A 139 26.86 -11.50 -10.72
CA LYS A 139 25.88 -10.93 -11.66
C LYS A 139 24.99 -11.98 -12.32
N ALA A 140 25.60 -13.03 -12.86
CA ALA A 140 24.89 -14.11 -13.55
C ALA A 140 24.09 -14.98 -12.56
N ALA A 141 24.65 -15.23 -11.36
CA ALA A 141 23.95 -15.98 -10.32
C ALA A 141 22.70 -15.24 -9.83
N PHE A 142 22.80 -13.93 -9.58
CA PHE A 142 21.68 -13.12 -9.09
C PHE A 142 20.54 -13.02 -10.12
N ALA A 143 20.87 -12.86 -11.40
CA ALA A 143 19.88 -12.91 -12.48
C ALA A 143 19.20 -14.28 -12.59
N SER A 144 19.96 -15.37 -12.48
CA SER A 144 19.44 -16.75 -12.54
C SER A 144 18.56 -17.07 -11.33
N GLU A 145 18.94 -16.62 -10.13
CA GLU A 145 18.13 -16.76 -8.92
C GLU A 145 16.80 -16.00 -9.04
N LEU A 146 16.83 -14.75 -9.49
CA LEU A 146 15.61 -13.95 -9.71
C LEU A 146 14.67 -14.60 -10.74
N ASN A 147 15.23 -15.19 -11.81
CA ASN A 147 14.48 -15.97 -12.78
C ASN A 147 13.84 -17.22 -12.14
N ASN A 148 14.60 -18.00 -11.37
CA ASN A 148 14.13 -19.18 -10.66
C ASN A 148 13.03 -18.85 -9.63
N ALA A 149 13.21 -17.78 -8.86
CA ALA A 149 12.26 -17.28 -7.87
C ALA A 149 10.96 -16.78 -8.52
N ALA A 150 11.05 -16.07 -9.64
CA ALA A 150 9.88 -15.59 -10.38
C ALA A 150 9.10 -16.74 -11.03
N TYR A 151 9.81 -17.70 -11.64
CA TYR A 151 9.20 -18.91 -12.19
C TYR A 151 8.54 -19.77 -11.09
N TYR A 152 9.18 -19.98 -9.95
CA TYR A 152 8.57 -20.71 -8.83
C TYR A 152 7.30 -20.01 -8.31
N THR A 153 7.33 -18.67 -8.22
CA THR A 153 6.15 -17.88 -7.85
C THR A 153 5.02 -18.06 -8.87
N ALA A 154 5.31 -17.95 -10.16
CA ALA A 154 4.35 -18.16 -11.24
C ALA A 154 3.76 -19.59 -11.24
N TYR A 155 4.60 -20.60 -11.04
CA TYR A 155 4.21 -22.01 -10.89
C TYR A 155 3.22 -22.21 -9.73
N ILE A 156 3.51 -21.67 -8.55
CA ILE A 156 2.63 -21.80 -7.38
C ILE A 156 1.31 -21.07 -7.61
N LEU A 157 1.33 -19.86 -8.19
CA LEU A 157 0.11 -19.13 -8.53
C LEU A 157 -0.78 -19.94 -9.49
N LYS A 158 -0.21 -20.48 -10.58
CA LYS A 158 -0.94 -21.34 -11.52
C LYS A 158 -1.46 -22.62 -10.83
N GLN A 159 -0.65 -23.28 -9.98
CA GLN A 159 -1.01 -24.51 -9.28
C GLN A 159 -2.25 -24.34 -8.37
N TYR A 160 -2.51 -23.14 -7.84
CA TYR A 160 -3.65 -22.85 -6.95
C TYR A 160 -4.78 -22.01 -7.59
N GLY A 161 -4.69 -21.71 -8.89
CA GLY A 161 -5.68 -20.89 -9.60
C GLY A 161 -5.70 -19.44 -9.15
N LEU A 162 -4.52 -18.86 -8.89
CA LEU A 162 -4.31 -17.49 -8.44
C LEU A 162 -3.65 -16.67 -9.55
N THR A 163 -4.02 -15.40 -9.72
CA THR A 163 -3.37 -14.50 -10.68
C THR A 163 -2.24 -13.68 -10.03
N PRO A 164 -1.20 -13.26 -10.78
CA PRO A 164 -0.14 -12.39 -10.28
C PRO A 164 -0.68 -11.01 -9.84
N LYS A 165 -0.63 -10.70 -8.53
CA LYS A 165 -1.01 -9.38 -8.00
C LYS A 165 -0.17 -8.97 -6.79
N ARG A 166 0.62 -7.91 -6.99
CA ARG A 166 1.37 -7.16 -5.98
C ARG A 166 0.51 -6.87 -4.74
N ASN A 167 1.07 -7.02 -3.53
CA ASN A 167 0.41 -6.81 -2.23
C ASN A 167 -0.82 -7.69 -1.94
N SER A 168 -1.14 -8.68 -2.78
CA SER A 168 -2.34 -9.53 -2.64
C SER A 168 -2.00 -11.02 -2.70
N THR A 169 -1.46 -11.46 -3.85
CA THR A 169 -1.02 -12.83 -4.12
C THR A 169 0.50 -12.95 -4.24
N ILE A 170 1.22 -11.83 -4.38
CA ILE A 170 2.69 -11.75 -4.36
C ILE A 170 3.12 -10.65 -3.38
N LEU A 171 3.89 -11.02 -2.36
CA LEU A 171 4.37 -10.17 -1.28
C LEU A 171 5.85 -10.45 -0.99
N SER A 172 6.59 -9.46 -0.48
CA SER A 172 7.80 -9.72 0.31
C SER A 172 7.45 -9.92 1.79
N HIS A 173 8.37 -10.42 2.59
CA HIS A 173 8.23 -10.43 4.04
C HIS A 173 8.10 -8.99 4.61
N HIS A 174 8.78 -8.00 4.00
CA HIS A 174 8.55 -6.60 4.33
C HIS A 174 7.10 -6.16 4.09
N ASP A 175 6.45 -6.58 3.01
CA ASP A 175 5.02 -6.31 2.79
C ASP A 175 4.15 -6.97 3.86
N VAL A 176 4.50 -8.18 4.31
CA VAL A 176 3.81 -8.83 5.43
C VAL A 176 3.94 -7.95 6.68
N SER A 177 5.15 -7.51 7.05
CA SER A 177 5.39 -6.57 8.16
C SER A 177 4.56 -5.28 8.06
N LEU A 178 4.47 -4.68 6.86
CA LEU A 178 3.78 -3.40 6.63
C LEU A 178 2.24 -3.52 6.60
N ASN A 179 1.74 -4.54 5.91
CA ASN A 179 0.33 -4.68 5.55
C ASN A 179 -0.46 -5.57 6.51
N LEU A 180 0.18 -6.62 7.06
CA LEU A 180 -0.47 -7.64 7.89
C LEU A 180 0.01 -7.60 9.35
N GLY A 181 1.32 -7.44 9.56
CA GLY A 181 1.97 -7.60 10.86
C GLY A 181 2.08 -9.06 11.31
N GLY A 182 2.56 -9.26 12.54
CA GLY A 182 2.92 -10.59 13.06
C GLY A 182 4.39 -10.96 12.84
N THR A 183 5.12 -10.12 12.10
CA THR A 183 6.58 -10.11 11.88
C THR A 183 7.03 -8.65 11.75
N ASN A 184 8.33 -8.40 11.81
CA ASN A 184 8.97 -7.09 11.68
C ASN A 184 10.16 -7.08 10.71
N HIS A 185 10.43 -8.17 10.00
CA HIS A 185 11.53 -8.27 9.05
C HIS A 185 11.27 -7.42 7.78
N THR A 186 12.31 -7.24 6.96
CA THR A 186 12.33 -6.35 5.79
C THR A 186 12.89 -7.00 4.51
N ASP A 187 13.03 -8.32 4.50
CA ASP A 187 13.48 -9.13 3.36
C ASP A 187 12.45 -9.12 2.19
N PRO A 188 12.90 -9.22 0.92
CA PRO A 188 14.29 -9.28 0.45
C PRO A 188 14.90 -7.91 0.10
N ASP A 189 14.32 -6.79 0.56
CA ASP A 189 14.64 -5.43 0.09
C ASP A 189 16.13 -5.06 0.20
N GLY A 190 16.82 -5.55 1.24
CA GLY A 190 18.22 -5.23 1.52
C GLY A 190 19.19 -5.93 0.56
N TYR A 191 19.00 -7.24 0.40
CA TYR A 191 19.76 -8.09 -0.51
C TYR A 191 19.58 -7.67 -1.97
N TRP A 192 18.32 -7.52 -2.43
CA TRP A 192 18.04 -7.12 -3.81
C TRP A 192 18.62 -5.75 -4.16
N LYS A 193 18.48 -4.75 -3.27
CA LYS A 193 19.06 -3.42 -3.49
C LYS A 193 20.60 -3.50 -3.62
N SER A 194 21.25 -4.31 -2.80
CA SER A 194 22.70 -4.43 -2.77
C SER A 194 23.23 -5.08 -4.04
N ASN A 195 22.67 -6.23 -4.44
CA ASN A 195 23.08 -6.95 -5.64
C ASN A 195 22.69 -6.23 -6.94
N ALA A 196 21.52 -5.58 -7.01
CA ALA A 196 21.14 -4.76 -8.15
C ALA A 196 22.08 -3.56 -8.34
N SER A 197 22.46 -2.89 -7.25
CA SER A 197 23.42 -1.78 -7.30
C SER A 197 24.82 -2.27 -7.68
N ALA A 198 25.30 -3.37 -7.10
CA ALA A 198 26.66 -3.86 -7.30
C ALA A 198 26.89 -4.47 -8.69
N TYR A 199 25.93 -5.26 -9.20
CA TYR A 199 26.10 -6.02 -10.44
C TYR A 199 25.48 -5.35 -11.67
N PHE A 200 24.50 -4.47 -11.49
CA PHE A 200 23.73 -3.86 -12.58
C PHE A 200 23.67 -2.32 -12.51
N GLY A 201 24.17 -1.68 -11.45
CA GLY A 201 24.14 -0.22 -11.30
C GLY A 201 22.72 0.36 -11.17
N THR A 202 21.76 -0.43 -10.69
CA THR A 202 20.33 -0.12 -10.77
C THR A 202 19.57 -0.55 -9.50
N THR A 203 18.26 -0.24 -9.44
CA THR A 203 17.33 -0.70 -8.42
C THR A 203 16.67 -2.01 -8.83
N TYR A 204 16.24 -2.83 -7.86
CA TYR A 204 15.34 -3.95 -8.10
C TYR A 204 14.37 -4.08 -6.93
N THR A 205 13.09 -4.25 -7.23
CA THR A 205 11.99 -4.14 -6.27
C THR A 205 10.94 -5.23 -6.47
N MET A 206 10.02 -5.36 -5.52
CA MET A 206 8.85 -6.23 -5.65
C MET A 206 7.92 -5.87 -6.82
N THR A 207 8.04 -4.68 -7.43
CA THR A 207 7.31 -4.34 -8.66
C THR A 207 8.02 -4.94 -9.89
N ASP A 208 9.34 -4.84 -9.97
CA ASP A 208 10.15 -5.46 -11.03
C ASP A 208 10.03 -6.98 -11.01
N PHE A 209 10.07 -7.56 -9.80
CA PHE A 209 9.84 -8.98 -9.59
C PHE A 209 8.42 -9.42 -9.99
N VAL A 210 7.37 -8.65 -9.62
CA VAL A 210 6.00 -8.97 -10.06
C VAL A 210 5.86 -8.89 -11.59
N ASN A 211 6.59 -8.00 -12.26
CA ASN A 211 6.61 -7.96 -13.73
C ASN A 211 7.30 -9.20 -14.32
N LEU A 212 8.42 -9.67 -13.75
CA LEU A 212 9.06 -10.93 -14.16
C LEU A 212 8.14 -12.14 -13.91
N VAL A 213 7.40 -12.14 -12.79
CA VAL A 213 6.38 -13.16 -12.49
C VAL A 213 5.20 -13.09 -13.46
N LYS A 214 4.76 -11.91 -13.91
CA LYS A 214 3.73 -11.79 -14.96
C LYS A 214 4.18 -12.49 -16.25
N THR A 215 5.43 -12.26 -16.69
CA THR A 215 6.01 -12.92 -17.87
C THR A 215 6.03 -14.44 -17.69
N GLN A 216 6.68 -14.94 -16.63
CA GLN A 216 6.76 -16.38 -16.34
C GLN A 216 5.37 -17.05 -16.18
N TYR A 217 4.37 -16.32 -15.68
CA TYR A 217 2.99 -16.81 -15.57
C TYR A 217 2.28 -16.89 -16.93
N ALA A 218 2.55 -15.95 -17.84
CA ALA A 218 2.06 -15.97 -19.22
C ALA A 218 2.75 -17.07 -20.04
N ASP A 219 4.05 -17.28 -19.87
CA ASP A 219 4.82 -18.38 -20.51
C ASP A 219 4.35 -19.75 -20.05
N LEU A 220 3.94 -19.86 -18.76
CA LEU A 220 3.22 -21.01 -18.24
C LEU A 220 1.77 -21.13 -18.76
N GLY A 221 1.31 -20.30 -19.68
CA GLY A 221 -0.03 -20.33 -20.26
C GLY A 221 -1.13 -19.85 -19.31
N GLY A 222 -0.81 -18.98 -18.35
CA GLY A 222 -1.76 -18.36 -17.43
C GLY A 222 -2.22 -16.98 -17.91
N THR A 223 -3.53 -16.74 -17.96
CA THR A 223 -4.09 -15.45 -18.40
C THR A 223 -3.88 -14.34 -17.38
N THR A 224 -3.22 -13.26 -17.78
CA THR A 224 -3.12 -12.01 -17.02
C THR A 224 -4.21 -11.02 -17.44
N THR A 225 -5.14 -10.68 -16.54
CA THR A 225 -6.10 -9.59 -16.76
C THR A 225 -5.41 -8.24 -16.50
N ASP A 226 -4.86 -7.63 -17.54
CA ASP A 226 -4.06 -6.40 -17.41
C ASP A 226 -4.94 -5.15 -17.42
N THR A 227 -5.36 -4.73 -16.23
CA THR A 227 -6.16 -3.51 -15.98
C THR A 227 -5.60 -2.64 -14.84
N ASP A 228 -4.32 -2.85 -14.51
CA ASP A 228 -3.58 -2.13 -13.46
C ASP A 228 -2.26 -1.62 -14.07
N THR A 229 -2.34 -0.61 -14.95
CA THR A 229 -1.19 0.06 -15.58
C THR A 229 -0.51 1.01 -14.60
N ASP A 230 0.10 0.47 -13.55
CA ASP A 230 0.93 1.23 -12.60
C ASP A 230 2.31 1.53 -13.24
N ALA A 231 2.31 2.49 -14.17
CA ALA A 231 3.47 2.91 -14.96
C ALA A 231 4.48 3.73 -14.15
N SER A 232 5.04 3.12 -13.11
CA SER A 232 6.09 3.71 -12.27
C SER A 232 7.46 3.66 -12.95
N THR A 233 7.73 4.62 -13.85
CA THR A 233 9.09 4.86 -14.36
C THR A 233 10.01 5.34 -13.23
N ASP A 234 10.96 4.51 -12.80
CA ASP A 234 11.82 4.81 -11.65
C ASP A 234 12.95 5.78 -12.02
N HIS A 235 12.87 7.02 -11.52
CA HIS A 235 14.02 7.90 -11.33
C HIS A 235 14.26 8.04 -9.84
N THR A 236 15.28 7.33 -9.34
CA THR A 236 15.57 7.13 -7.91
C THR A 236 15.54 8.41 -7.06
N PRO A 237 14.65 8.47 -6.05
CA PRO A 237 14.83 9.27 -4.86
C PRO A 237 15.22 8.37 -3.68
N ALA A 238 15.83 8.94 -2.64
CA ALA A 238 16.07 8.20 -1.40
C ALA A 238 14.77 7.60 -0.82
N THR A 239 14.86 6.40 -0.20
CA THR A 239 13.75 5.67 0.42
C THR A 239 12.79 6.63 1.12
N PRO A 240 11.50 6.69 0.72
CA PRO A 240 10.66 7.87 0.95
C PRO A 240 10.56 8.17 2.44
N LYS A 241 11.35 9.18 2.87
CA LYS A 241 11.63 9.51 4.27
C LYS A 241 10.30 9.53 5.00
N LYS A 242 10.12 8.66 6.00
CA LYS A 242 8.87 8.41 6.73
C LYS A 242 8.44 9.70 7.45
N THR A 243 7.76 10.58 6.70
CA THR A 243 7.58 11.99 7.02
C THR A 243 6.13 12.23 7.40
N VAL A 244 5.94 12.95 8.50
CA VAL A 244 4.63 13.41 8.92
C VAL A 244 4.66 14.93 8.92
N LYS A 245 3.93 15.57 8.01
CA LYS A 245 3.70 17.01 8.10
C LYS A 245 2.62 17.23 9.15
N TYR A 246 3.05 17.68 10.34
CA TYR A 246 2.15 18.09 11.41
C TYR A 246 1.54 19.46 11.11
N ASN A 247 0.24 19.57 11.32
CA ASN A 247 -0.53 20.79 11.22
C ASN A 247 -1.29 20.89 12.55
N HIS A 248 -1.07 21.95 13.32
CA HIS A 248 -1.66 22.08 14.66
C HIS A 248 -2.93 22.91 14.62
N GLY A 249 -3.93 22.48 15.36
CA GLY A 249 -5.18 23.21 15.56
C GLY A 249 -5.06 24.30 16.63
N GLY A 250 -6.18 24.92 16.97
CA GLY A 250 -6.32 25.88 18.07
C GLY A 250 -6.68 25.25 19.42
N ASN A 251 -6.46 23.94 19.60
CA ASN A 251 -6.89 23.10 20.75
C ASN A 251 -8.41 23.04 21.01
N ASN A 252 -9.22 23.77 20.24
CA ASN A 252 -10.65 23.94 20.46
C ASN A 252 -11.50 23.06 19.52
N GLU A 253 -10.91 22.52 18.46
CA GLU A 253 -11.63 21.74 17.46
C GLU A 253 -12.13 20.40 18.00
N THR A 254 -13.25 19.93 17.45
CA THR A 254 -13.90 18.69 17.87
C THR A 254 -14.37 17.85 16.69
N ALA A 255 -14.40 16.54 16.90
CA ALA A 255 -14.98 15.55 16.00
C ALA A 255 -15.75 14.49 16.82
N LYS A 256 -16.58 13.69 16.15
CA LYS A 256 -17.19 12.50 16.76
C LYS A 256 -16.43 11.24 16.34
N LEU A 257 -16.26 10.29 17.26
CA LEU A 257 -15.76 8.96 16.91
C LEU A 257 -16.79 8.22 16.04
N ALA A 258 -16.34 7.61 14.95
CA ALA A 258 -17.22 6.89 14.03
C ALA A 258 -17.77 5.60 14.67
N ASN A 259 -18.97 5.17 14.27
CA ASN A 259 -19.62 3.96 14.80
C ASN A 259 -18.76 2.69 14.62
N ASN A 260 -17.85 2.70 13.63
CA ASN A 260 -16.89 1.66 13.27
C ASN A 260 -15.44 1.99 13.67
N TYR A 261 -15.21 2.91 14.63
CA TYR A 261 -13.89 3.36 15.09
C TYR A 261 -12.91 2.22 15.43
N THR A 262 -13.42 1.11 15.98
CA THR A 262 -12.66 -0.10 16.33
C THR A 262 -12.04 -0.84 15.13
N LYS A 263 -12.48 -0.59 13.89
CA LYS A 263 -11.81 -1.13 12.68
C LYS A 263 -10.39 -0.59 12.48
N TRP A 264 -10.03 0.48 13.18
CA TRP A 264 -8.65 0.99 13.24
C TRP A 264 -8.17 1.05 14.69
N THR A 265 -6.86 1.05 14.89
CA THR A 265 -6.23 1.05 16.21
C THR A 265 -5.85 2.47 16.65
N VAL A 266 -5.88 2.69 17.96
CA VAL A 266 -5.36 3.89 18.63
C VAL A 266 -3.92 3.67 19.12
N TYR A 267 -3.08 4.69 18.96
CA TYR A 267 -1.63 4.65 19.19
C TYR A 267 -1.17 5.83 20.09
N ASN A 268 0.02 5.75 20.68
CA ASN A 268 0.64 6.89 21.39
C ASN A 268 1.15 7.97 20.42
N HIS A 269 1.49 7.57 19.19
CA HIS A 269 2.03 8.41 18.12
C HIS A 269 1.57 7.90 16.74
N VAL A 270 1.85 8.63 15.67
CA VAL A 270 1.45 8.24 14.31
C VAL A 270 2.10 6.89 13.92
N LYS A 271 1.31 5.86 13.57
CA LYS A 271 1.80 4.50 13.28
C LYS A 271 2.99 4.51 12.30
N GLY A 272 4.09 3.86 12.69
CA GLY A 272 5.26 3.68 11.84
C GLY A 272 6.16 4.92 11.70
N THR A 273 6.10 5.86 12.65
CA THR A 273 7.24 6.73 12.99
C THR A 273 8.08 6.08 14.08
N SER A 274 9.24 6.67 14.40
CA SER A 274 9.92 6.37 15.68
C SER A 274 8.98 6.59 16.88
N GLY A 275 9.19 5.83 17.96
CA GLY A 275 8.42 5.90 19.21
C GLY A 275 6.95 5.47 19.15
N ALA A 276 6.43 5.04 17.99
CA ALA A 276 5.00 4.75 17.80
C ALA A 276 4.62 3.30 18.14
N TYR A 277 3.94 3.10 19.27
CA TYR A 277 3.39 1.82 19.72
C TYR A 277 1.85 1.80 19.77
N LYS A 278 1.29 0.59 19.65
CA LYS A 278 -0.17 0.32 19.72
C LYS A 278 -0.65 0.41 21.17
N ILE A 279 -1.66 1.24 21.42
CA ILE A 279 -2.38 1.26 22.71
C ILE A 279 -3.59 0.32 22.61
N GLY A 280 -4.41 0.48 21.56
CA GLY A 280 -5.65 -0.30 21.37
C GLY A 280 -6.81 0.15 22.26
N TRP A 281 -8.04 0.08 21.74
CA TRP A 281 -9.22 0.65 22.40
C TRP A 281 -9.57 0.00 23.75
N GLY A 282 -9.28 -1.30 23.92
CA GLY A 282 -9.51 -2.00 25.19
C GLY A 282 -8.74 -1.42 26.38
N ARG A 283 -7.61 -0.75 26.15
CA ARG A 283 -6.86 -0.03 27.21
C ARG A 283 -7.42 1.36 27.54
N LEU A 284 -8.50 1.78 26.88
CA LEU A 284 -9.16 3.09 27.08
C LEU A 284 -10.59 2.95 27.67
N SER A 285 -10.90 1.77 28.22
CA SER A 285 -11.91 1.51 29.27
C SER A 285 -13.26 2.23 29.19
N ALA A 286 -13.86 2.30 28.00
CA ALA A 286 -15.30 2.49 27.77
C ALA A 286 -15.63 2.14 26.31
N ASP A 287 -16.92 2.06 25.97
CA ASP A 287 -17.35 2.16 24.57
C ASP A 287 -17.49 3.64 24.18
N HIS A 288 -16.77 4.05 23.14
CA HIS A 288 -16.67 5.43 22.69
C HIS A 288 -17.40 5.70 21.35
N ARG A 289 -18.31 4.82 20.90
CA ARG A 289 -19.11 5.02 19.68
C ARG A 289 -19.83 6.37 19.69
N GLY A 290 -19.58 7.22 18.69
CA GLY A 290 -20.22 8.53 18.55
C GLY A 290 -19.71 9.62 19.51
N ALA A 291 -18.83 9.29 20.45
CA ALA A 291 -18.37 10.22 21.48
C ALA A 291 -17.62 11.43 20.90
N LYS A 292 -17.82 12.61 21.50
CA LYS A 292 -17.12 13.84 21.13
C LYS A 292 -15.67 13.78 21.64
N VAL A 293 -14.72 13.95 20.74
CA VAL A 293 -13.30 14.11 21.07
C VAL A 293 -12.79 15.48 20.62
N TYR A 294 -11.84 16.03 21.36
CA TYR A 294 -11.12 17.26 21.03
C TYR A 294 -9.89 16.90 20.20
N VAL A 295 -9.59 17.71 19.17
CA VAL A 295 -8.54 17.44 18.19
C VAL A 295 -7.56 18.62 18.15
N ASP A 296 -6.27 18.36 18.34
CA ASP A 296 -5.23 19.41 18.44
C ASP A 296 -4.10 19.29 17.39
N SER A 297 -4.02 18.19 16.65
CA SER A 297 -3.05 18.04 15.56
C SER A 297 -3.52 17.11 14.46
N ARG A 298 -3.16 17.45 13.22
CA ARG A 298 -3.38 16.69 11.98
C ARG A 298 -2.01 16.34 11.39
N GLY A 299 -1.61 15.08 11.50
CA GLY A 299 -0.39 14.53 10.90
C GLY A 299 -0.70 13.95 9.52
N VAL A 300 -0.16 14.54 8.45
CA VAL A 300 -0.26 13.95 7.10
C VAL A 300 1.00 13.12 6.85
N LYS A 301 0.89 11.79 6.86
CA LYS A 301 2.02 10.85 6.71
C LYS A 301 2.24 10.41 5.27
N LYS A 302 3.47 10.55 4.79
CA LYS A 302 3.99 9.95 3.56
C LYS A 302 5.02 8.84 3.88
N GLY A 303 5.13 7.85 3.01
CA GLY A 303 5.97 6.65 3.19
C GLY A 303 5.37 5.61 4.15
N GLY A 304 5.42 4.32 3.76
CA GLY A 304 4.76 3.22 4.48
C GLY A 304 3.24 3.44 4.63
N TRP A 305 2.64 2.93 5.72
CA TRP A 305 1.21 3.13 6.03
C TRP A 305 0.89 4.64 6.13
N SER A 306 0.23 5.19 5.11
CA SER A 306 0.20 6.62 4.81
C SER A 306 -1.15 7.27 5.13
N GLY A 307 -1.29 8.56 4.80
CA GLY A 307 -2.54 9.30 4.90
C GLY A 307 -2.66 10.13 6.17
N THR A 308 -3.87 10.61 6.45
CA THR A 308 -4.13 11.59 7.50
C THR A 308 -4.42 10.94 8.85
N TRP A 309 -3.72 11.43 9.87
CA TRP A 309 -3.85 11.06 11.27
C TRP A 309 -4.26 12.28 12.09
N TYR A 310 -4.96 12.05 13.19
CA TYR A 310 -5.35 13.09 14.14
C TYR A 310 -4.95 12.73 15.56
N ARG A 311 -4.49 13.73 16.31
CA ARG A 311 -4.26 13.63 17.75
C ARG A 311 -5.54 14.03 18.48
N ILE A 312 -6.07 13.11 19.27
CA ILE A 312 -7.36 13.21 19.94
C ILE A 312 -7.21 13.16 21.47
N ARG A 313 -8.19 13.78 22.14
CA ARG A 313 -8.29 13.89 23.60
C ARG A 313 -9.76 13.78 24.01
N PHE A 314 -10.09 13.01 25.04
CA PHE A 314 -11.49 12.79 25.44
C PHE A 314 -12.11 13.96 26.22
N SER A 315 -11.31 14.86 26.78
CA SER A 315 -11.76 16.12 27.38
C SER A 315 -10.90 17.31 26.94
N LYS A 316 -11.46 18.53 26.99
CA LYS A 316 -10.83 19.75 26.44
C LYS A 316 -9.45 20.04 27.06
N ASN A 317 -9.25 19.65 28.31
CA ASN A 317 -8.05 19.93 29.10
C ASN A 317 -7.23 18.66 29.40
N SER A 318 -7.58 17.51 28.81
CA SER A 318 -6.83 16.27 29.06
C SER A 318 -5.37 16.40 28.60
N THR A 319 -4.46 15.96 29.46
CA THR A 319 -3.03 15.77 29.19
C THR A 319 -2.78 14.54 28.31
N ALA A 320 -3.57 13.48 28.52
CA ALA A 320 -3.55 12.25 27.75
C ALA A 320 -3.95 12.52 26.28
N LYS A 321 -3.07 12.09 25.37
CA LYS A 321 -3.14 12.37 23.93
C LYS A 321 -2.93 11.08 23.15
N TYR A 322 -3.79 10.84 22.18
CA TYR A 322 -3.81 9.60 21.41
C TYR A 322 -3.84 9.89 19.91
N TRP A 323 -3.21 9.05 19.10
CA TRP A 323 -3.23 9.19 17.64
C TRP A 323 -4.13 8.13 17.00
N VAL A 324 -5.01 8.61 16.12
CA VAL A 324 -5.96 7.78 15.35
C VAL A 324 -5.94 8.15 13.88
N TYR A 325 -6.25 7.18 13.02
CA TYR A 325 -6.35 7.39 11.58
C TYR A 325 -7.63 8.14 11.20
N SER A 326 -7.65 8.87 10.08
CA SER A 326 -8.78 9.72 9.68
C SER A 326 -10.13 9.03 9.66
N LYS A 327 -10.22 7.76 9.23
CA LYS A 327 -11.48 6.99 9.18
C LYS A 327 -12.10 6.67 10.55
N VAL A 328 -11.38 6.95 11.65
CA VAL A 328 -11.89 6.89 13.03
C VAL A 328 -12.78 8.10 13.36
N LEU A 329 -12.64 9.23 12.67
CA LEU A 329 -13.29 10.49 13.01
C LEU A 329 -14.31 10.95 11.96
N LYS A 330 -15.47 11.40 12.45
CA LYS A 330 -16.45 12.18 11.71
C LYS A 330 -16.33 13.64 12.15
N PHE A 331 -15.65 14.44 11.32
CA PHE A 331 -15.71 15.91 11.41
C PHE A 331 -17.03 16.42 10.82
N PRO A 332 -17.50 17.61 11.23
CA PRO A 332 -18.45 18.40 10.45
C PRO A 332 -18.11 18.46 8.96
N LYS A 333 -19.10 18.20 8.10
CA LYS A 333 -18.95 18.41 6.66
C LYS A 333 -19.01 19.92 6.39
N VAL A 334 -17.91 20.45 5.86
CA VAL A 334 -17.89 21.76 5.18
C VAL A 334 -17.96 21.49 3.68
N THR A 335 -18.96 22.04 3.01
CA THR A 335 -19.01 22.13 1.54
C THR A 335 -18.39 23.46 1.14
N TYR A 336 -17.49 23.46 0.17
CA TYR A 336 -16.85 24.67 -0.36
C TYR A 336 -17.33 24.96 -1.78
N SER A 337 -17.47 26.23 -2.12
CA SER A 337 -17.76 26.70 -3.48
C SER A 337 -16.87 27.88 -3.84
N ASP A 338 -16.83 28.19 -5.14
CA ASP A 338 -16.46 29.52 -5.59
C ASP A 338 -17.47 30.58 -5.13
N ALA A 339 -16.97 31.80 -4.99
CA ALA A 339 -17.71 33.00 -4.60
C ALA A 339 -16.86 34.22 -5.00
N SER A 340 -17.50 35.38 -5.18
CA SER A 340 -16.82 36.64 -5.51
C SER A 340 -17.59 37.81 -4.87
N GLY A 341 -16.85 38.83 -4.41
CA GLY A 341 -17.43 40.06 -3.88
C GLY A 341 -16.42 40.91 -3.12
N ASN A 342 -16.73 42.19 -2.96
CA ASN A 342 -15.94 43.14 -2.17
C ASN A 342 -16.74 43.45 -0.90
N TYR A 343 -16.11 43.44 0.27
CA TYR A 343 -16.75 43.61 1.57
C TYR A 343 -15.89 44.49 2.49
N THR A 344 -16.42 44.86 3.66
CA THR A 344 -15.59 45.39 4.76
C THR A 344 -15.64 44.48 5.98
N LEU A 345 -14.56 44.45 6.76
CA LEU A 345 -14.52 43.73 8.03
C LEU A 345 -15.53 44.32 9.02
N ASN A 346 -16.28 43.46 9.71
CA ASN A 346 -17.08 43.87 10.86
C ASN A 346 -16.17 44.01 12.08
N THR A 347 -15.62 45.21 12.28
CA THR A 347 -14.74 45.54 13.41
C THR A 347 -15.49 45.95 14.68
N ALA A 348 -16.82 46.08 14.62
CA ALA A 348 -17.67 46.42 15.77
C ALA A 348 -17.88 45.24 16.74
N THR A 349 -17.58 44.02 16.29
CA THR A 349 -17.58 42.79 17.09
C THR A 349 -16.28 42.04 16.83
N ASN A 350 -15.68 41.47 17.88
CA ASN A 350 -14.43 40.72 17.80
C ASN A 350 -14.62 39.34 17.12
N TYR A 351 -14.65 39.33 15.78
CA TYR A 351 -14.76 38.11 14.99
C TYR A 351 -13.38 37.52 14.67
N THR A 352 -13.16 36.28 15.08
CA THR A 352 -11.92 35.55 14.86
C THR A 352 -11.66 35.26 13.38
N LEU A 353 -10.47 35.61 12.89
CA LEU A 353 -9.94 35.20 11.59
C LEU A 353 -9.18 33.87 11.73
N TYR A 354 -9.43 32.92 10.84
CA TYR A 354 -8.79 31.60 10.86
C TYR A 354 -8.04 31.29 9.56
N ASN A 355 -7.06 30.37 9.61
CA ASN A 355 -6.45 29.83 8.39
C ASN A 355 -7.33 28.81 7.64
N HIS A 356 -8.34 28.23 8.31
CA HIS A 356 -9.28 27.24 7.78
C HIS A 356 -10.62 27.36 8.53
N VAL A 357 -11.72 26.88 7.94
CA VAL A 357 -13.04 26.83 8.62
C VAL A 357 -12.96 26.01 9.92
N LEU A 358 -13.49 26.56 11.01
CA LEU A 358 -13.48 25.95 12.34
C LEU A 358 -14.26 24.62 12.39
N ASN A 359 -13.65 23.59 12.99
CA ASN A 359 -14.07 22.19 12.98
C ASN A 359 -14.05 21.49 11.59
N SER A 360 -13.38 22.07 10.59
CA SER A 360 -13.07 21.32 9.35
C SER A 360 -12.02 20.22 9.60
N ASN A 361 -11.96 19.25 8.70
CA ASN A 361 -10.93 18.20 8.67
C ASN A 361 -9.49 18.73 8.45
N TYR A 362 -9.32 20.00 8.09
CA TYR A 362 -7.98 20.61 8.02
C TYR A 362 -7.44 21.03 9.38
N LEU A 363 -8.30 21.18 10.41
CA LEU A 363 -8.02 21.93 11.65
C LEU A 363 -7.75 23.41 11.38
N SER A 364 -7.94 24.26 12.40
CA SER A 364 -7.95 25.71 12.25
C SER A 364 -7.24 26.41 13.41
N LYS A 365 -6.34 27.34 13.10
CA LYS A 365 -5.78 28.28 14.07
C LYS A 365 -6.45 29.63 13.93
N THR A 366 -6.67 30.32 15.05
CA THR A 366 -6.78 31.78 15.06
C THR A 366 -5.51 32.39 14.46
N THR A 367 -5.70 33.37 13.60
CA THR A 367 -4.63 34.09 12.87
C THR A 367 -4.72 35.61 13.02
N GLY A 368 -5.66 36.07 13.85
CA GLY A 368 -6.03 37.47 14.08
C GLY A 368 -7.54 37.56 14.32
N HIS A 369 -8.05 38.78 14.44
CA HIS A 369 -9.47 39.12 14.60
C HIS A 369 -9.82 40.35 13.77
N THR A 370 -11.10 40.62 13.54
CA THR A 370 -11.55 41.84 12.84
C THR A 370 -11.17 43.12 13.59
N THR A 371 -11.15 43.09 14.92
CA THR A 371 -10.73 44.22 15.78
C THR A 371 -9.23 44.53 15.72
N ASP A 372 -8.42 43.66 15.10
CA ASP A 372 -6.98 43.91 14.89
C ASP A 372 -6.74 44.88 13.71
N PHE A 373 -7.80 45.34 13.03
CA PHE A 373 -7.77 46.19 11.84
C PHE A 373 -8.68 47.43 12.00
N PRO A 374 -8.39 48.56 11.30
CA PRO A 374 -9.25 49.73 11.32
C PRO A 374 -10.67 49.46 10.80
N ALA A 375 -11.65 50.20 11.32
CA ALA A 375 -13.01 50.20 10.79
C ALA A 375 -13.03 50.58 9.31
N GLY A 376 -13.87 49.91 8.52
CA GLY A 376 -13.95 50.11 7.07
C GLY A 376 -12.84 49.43 6.25
N THR A 377 -11.96 48.62 6.87
CA THR A 377 -10.97 47.80 6.16
C THR A 377 -11.65 46.94 5.08
N LYS A 378 -11.32 47.21 3.81
CA LYS A 378 -11.86 46.48 2.65
C LYS A 378 -11.17 45.12 2.43
N VAL A 379 -11.93 44.13 1.98
CA VAL A 379 -11.47 42.77 1.67
C VAL A 379 -12.22 42.20 0.47
N THR A 380 -11.60 41.29 -0.27
CA THR A 380 -12.25 40.57 -1.38
C THR A 380 -12.54 39.12 -0.98
N VAL A 381 -13.71 38.59 -1.34
CA VAL A 381 -14.05 37.16 -1.16
C VAL A 381 -13.73 36.40 -2.43
N ASN A 382 -13.16 35.20 -2.31
CA ASN A 382 -12.89 34.32 -3.46
C ASN A 382 -13.24 32.83 -3.27
N LYS A 383 -13.82 32.44 -2.11
CA LYS A 383 -14.49 31.14 -1.87
C LYS A 383 -15.55 31.31 -0.78
N ALA A 384 -16.60 30.50 -0.83
CA ALA A 384 -17.54 30.31 0.29
C ALA A 384 -17.40 28.91 0.90
N GLY A 385 -17.91 28.74 2.12
CA GLY A 385 -17.93 27.49 2.86
C GLY A 385 -19.19 27.37 3.72
N TYR A 386 -20.00 26.35 3.49
CA TYR A 386 -21.19 26.06 4.30
C TYR A 386 -20.93 24.85 5.20
N LYS A 387 -21.14 24.99 6.51
CA LYS A 387 -20.92 23.93 7.50
C LYS A 387 -22.24 23.42 8.07
N ALA A 388 -22.77 22.36 7.45
CA ALA A 388 -24.11 21.83 7.70
C ALA A 388 -24.37 21.30 9.13
N SER A 389 -23.36 21.26 10.03
CA SER A 389 -23.54 20.82 11.43
C SER A 389 -24.09 21.89 12.37
N ASP A 390 -23.94 23.17 12.02
CA ASP A 390 -24.38 24.32 12.82
C ASP A 390 -24.95 25.45 11.95
N GLY A 391 -25.25 25.17 10.68
CA GLY A 391 -25.79 26.13 9.71
C GLY A 391 -24.85 27.27 9.33
N SER A 392 -23.61 27.30 9.83
CA SER A 392 -22.75 28.49 9.65
C SER A 392 -22.21 28.64 8.22
N ASN A 393 -22.42 29.83 7.67
CA ASN A 393 -21.80 30.31 6.43
C ASN A 393 -20.45 30.97 6.73
N TRP A 394 -19.46 30.68 5.88
CA TRP A 394 -18.09 31.17 5.97
C TRP A 394 -17.62 31.69 4.61
N TYR A 395 -16.74 32.68 4.63
CA TYR A 395 -16.07 33.17 3.43
C TYR A 395 -14.55 33.08 3.58
N ARG A 396 -13.87 32.82 2.46
CA ARG A 396 -12.43 33.05 2.34
C ARG A 396 -12.21 34.45 1.80
N ILE A 397 -11.82 35.36 2.68
CA ILE A 397 -11.40 36.72 2.34
C ILE A 397 -9.92 36.74 1.98
N ILE A 398 -9.53 37.69 1.12
CA ILE A 398 -8.17 38.15 0.92
C ILE A 398 -8.06 39.53 1.58
N LEU A 399 -7.07 39.67 2.46
CA LEU A 399 -6.74 40.86 3.23
C LEU A 399 -5.22 41.01 3.24
N ASN A 400 -4.70 42.11 2.69
CA ASN A 400 -3.25 42.34 2.54
C ASN A 400 -2.55 41.12 1.90
N ASP A 401 -3.10 40.69 0.76
CA ASP A 401 -2.74 39.51 -0.05
C ASP A 401 -2.75 38.14 0.67
N LYS A 402 -3.25 38.08 1.91
CA LYS A 402 -3.29 36.87 2.72
C LYS A 402 -4.72 36.31 2.81
N PRO A 403 -4.91 34.99 2.62
CA PRO A 403 -6.22 34.37 2.72
C PRO A 403 -6.59 34.04 4.18
N TYR A 404 -7.78 34.48 4.60
CA TYR A 404 -8.37 34.16 5.91
C TYR A 404 -9.78 33.59 5.72
N TRP A 405 -10.17 32.67 6.60
CA TRP A 405 -11.54 32.17 6.74
C TRP A 405 -12.21 32.86 7.92
N ILE A 406 -13.40 33.42 7.66
CA ILE A 406 -14.23 34.13 8.64
C ILE A 406 -15.68 33.64 8.52
N GLN A 407 -16.46 33.71 9.60
CA GLN A 407 -17.92 33.56 9.52
C GLN A 407 -18.53 34.75 8.78
N ALA A 408 -19.63 34.53 8.05
CA ALA A 408 -20.24 35.57 7.22
C ALA A 408 -20.64 36.85 7.98
N ALA A 409 -21.07 36.73 9.25
CA ALA A 409 -21.41 37.87 10.10
C ALA A 409 -20.21 38.76 10.51
N GLY A 410 -18.98 38.25 10.31
CA GLY A 410 -17.74 39.00 10.47
C GLY A 410 -17.42 39.94 9.30
N LEU A 411 -18.29 39.99 8.28
CA LEU A 411 -18.24 40.95 7.20
C LEU A 411 -19.51 41.82 7.23
N ASN A 412 -19.32 43.12 7.03
CA ASN A 412 -20.40 44.00 6.58
C ASN A 412 -20.59 43.80 5.06
N GLY A 413 -21.74 44.19 4.52
CA GLY A 413 -22.17 43.89 3.13
C GLY A 413 -21.28 44.42 2.00
N ASN A 414 -21.74 44.24 0.75
CA ASN A 414 -20.96 44.60 -0.44
C ASN A 414 -20.49 46.07 -0.41
N ALA A 415 -19.22 46.30 -0.73
CA ALA A 415 -18.49 47.56 -0.51
C ALA A 415 -17.53 47.95 -1.67
#